data_AF-A0A0F9F3W0-F1
#
_entry.id   AF-A0A0F9F3W0-F1
#
_cell.length_a   1.000
_cell.length_b   1.000
_cell.length_c   1.000
_cell.angle_alpha   90.00
_cell.angle_beta   90.00
_cell.angle_gamma   90.00
#
_symmetry.space_group_name_H-M   'P 1'
#
loop_
_entity.id
_entity.type
_entity.pdbx_description
1 polymer ?
#
loop_
_entity_poly.entity_id
_entity_poly.type
_entity_poly.pdbx_seq_one_letter_code
_entity_poly.pdbx_strand_id
1 'polypeptide(L)'
;MIDKWFKKDLQSIFEKHSVAVFIDESGDADFLLRTVEKEYTIHPANSEIEELHVKYLIECEHPPLGKYLIYTNKLKDDLKFIREYCETNGCLEIRYLQNYIKDKVHQTLNLNINLPKEELIAAAKVSVGKDRTYWMDLIHKGATEIFDLKKELLPFVHDPAEYSTEKYDTQLRETFYRKVNDLLEQEYIPKPAQTLANEVVKTMLNGLAYGECHPVLEVVYNNWLDSISYRESLFGYLDSYTLPSNLDIWSISPSHPFRIIDEKWLKEIGKNISSKDILAHFLERVNLRIQNRQAQAFGISFWADVKILLEFDSKNIAYLSSFPECVEFYTKYFYKLDTAIRNLYTEFLNKRDLLEPFQEHYKQIVSIFLDKWFKHFDGYQENQTGILQRIIDKSSVKTAVIVSDGLAYEIASKIAEKVSSRVKLTKNTVLADIPSETENNMSRIYMANGVTEKVHGNREKYLGEQNPEISIDFVKLDEMGEEARPSQFLICTYKDIDVMGEKLQHKALKYFPETIDYFAEKIEMLLN
;
A
#
# COMPACT_ATOMS: atom_id res chain seq x y z
N MET A 1 3.09 16.89 29.70
CA MET A 1 2.49 17.20 31.01
C MET A 1 3.49 17.84 31.95
N ILE A 2 4.78 17.45 31.89
CA ILE A 2 5.83 18.12 32.66
C ILE A 2 5.94 19.62 32.32
N ASP A 3 5.74 19.97 31.05
CA ASP A 3 5.64 21.35 30.55
C ASP A 3 4.49 22.10 31.23
N LYS A 4 3.33 21.46 31.44
CA LYS A 4 2.19 22.04 32.15
C LYS A 4 2.48 22.23 33.64
N TRP A 5 3.17 21.29 34.27
CA TRP A 5 3.58 21.41 35.69
C TRP A 5 4.57 22.57 35.86
N PHE A 6 5.58 22.64 35.00
CA PHE A 6 6.57 23.71 35.00
C PHE A 6 5.93 25.08 34.76
N LYS A 7 5.05 25.21 33.75
CA LYS A 7 4.30 26.45 33.50
C LYS A 7 3.44 26.88 34.67
N LYS A 8 2.76 25.94 35.33
CA LYS A 8 1.93 26.23 36.50
C LYS A 8 2.76 26.74 37.68
N ASP A 9 3.91 26.14 37.91
CA ASP A 9 4.83 26.57 38.96
C ASP A 9 5.35 27.98 38.71
N LEU A 10 5.78 28.28 37.47
CA LEU A 10 6.19 29.63 37.07
C LEU A 10 5.03 30.64 37.13
N GLN A 11 3.83 30.25 36.69
CA GLN A 11 2.65 31.11 36.73
C GLN A 11 2.33 31.57 38.16
N SER A 12 2.49 30.69 39.16
CA SER A 12 2.27 31.03 40.57
C SER A 12 3.20 32.15 41.07
N ILE A 13 4.39 32.28 40.49
CA ILE A 13 5.34 33.37 40.77
C ILE A 13 4.95 34.62 39.97
N PHE A 14 4.69 34.44 38.67
CA PHE A 14 4.38 35.54 37.75
C PHE A 14 3.00 36.20 37.95
N GLU A 15 2.13 35.61 38.76
CA GLU A 15 0.89 36.24 39.24
C GLU A 15 1.16 37.40 40.20
N LYS A 16 2.30 37.38 40.91
CA LYS A 16 2.65 38.37 41.94
C LYS A 16 3.85 39.23 41.57
N HIS A 17 4.74 38.72 40.71
CA HIS A 17 6.01 39.34 40.37
C HIS A 17 6.28 39.33 38.86
N SER A 18 7.02 40.30 38.33
CA SER A 18 7.40 40.37 36.90
C SER A 18 8.70 39.65 36.58
N VAL A 19 9.45 39.20 37.59
CA VAL A 19 10.75 38.52 37.46
C VAL A 19 10.72 37.23 38.27
N ALA A 20 11.25 36.15 37.70
CA ALA A 20 11.44 34.88 38.41
C ALA A 20 12.84 34.32 38.11
N VAL A 21 13.42 33.63 39.09
CA VAL A 21 14.70 32.90 38.90
C VAL A 21 14.42 31.40 38.89
N PHE A 22 14.86 30.73 37.84
CA PHE A 22 14.83 29.28 37.71
C PHE A 22 16.24 28.72 37.88
N ILE A 23 16.43 27.96 38.96
CA ILE A 23 17.68 27.31 39.32
C ILE A 23 17.59 25.83 38.96
N ASP A 24 18.42 25.40 38.01
CA ASP A 24 18.58 24.00 37.59
C ASP A 24 19.99 23.53 37.96
N GLU A 25 20.17 23.11 39.22
CA GLU A 25 21.47 22.73 39.76
C GLU A 25 22.08 21.52 39.02
N SER A 26 21.22 20.63 38.51
CA SER A 26 21.64 19.43 37.78
C SER A 26 21.95 19.68 36.31
N GLY A 27 21.41 20.74 35.71
CA GLY A 27 21.44 20.97 34.26
C GLY A 27 20.51 20.05 33.45
N ASP A 28 19.83 19.10 34.09
CA ASP A 28 18.98 18.11 33.43
C ASP A 28 17.62 18.72 32.96
N ALA A 29 17.26 19.93 33.41
CA ALA A 29 15.94 20.55 33.22
C ALA A 29 15.93 21.71 32.20
N ASP A 30 17.04 21.96 31.50
CA ASP A 30 17.20 23.00 30.49
C ASP A 30 16.13 22.96 29.38
N PHE A 31 15.69 21.76 28.97
CA PHE A 31 14.74 21.52 27.89
C PHE A 31 13.37 22.14 28.17
N LEU A 32 13.03 22.37 29.45
CA LEU A 32 11.79 23.02 29.84
C LEU A 32 11.74 24.49 29.40
N LEU A 33 12.90 25.15 29.22
CA LEU A 33 12.98 26.54 28.77
C LEU A 33 12.32 26.74 27.39
N ARG A 34 12.51 25.78 26.47
CA ARG A 34 11.88 25.81 25.13
C ARG A 34 10.35 25.81 25.19
N THR A 35 9.78 25.31 26.29
CA THR A 35 8.31 25.27 26.44
C THR A 35 7.70 26.61 26.81
N VAL A 36 8.53 27.54 27.31
CA VAL A 36 8.10 28.86 27.83
C VAL A 36 8.74 30.06 27.14
N GLU A 37 9.65 29.84 26.18
CA GLU A 37 10.37 30.88 25.42
C GLU A 37 9.46 31.88 24.69
N LYS A 38 8.23 31.47 24.35
CA LYS A 38 7.22 32.35 23.70
C LYS A 38 6.44 33.21 24.69
N GLU A 39 6.49 32.86 25.98
CA GLU A 39 5.68 33.48 27.04
C GLU A 39 6.51 34.42 27.94
N TYR A 40 7.83 34.17 28.05
CA TYR A 40 8.74 34.91 28.91
C TYR A 40 10.03 35.27 28.19
N THR A 41 10.64 36.41 28.55
CA THR A 41 11.99 36.76 28.11
C THR A 41 12.99 36.00 28.98
N ILE A 42 13.70 35.05 28.38
CA ILE A 42 14.63 34.16 29.08
C ILE A 42 16.05 34.73 29.04
N HIS A 43 16.67 34.87 30.21
CA HIS A 43 18.06 35.31 30.35
C HIS A 43 18.91 34.24 31.06
N PRO A 44 19.87 33.60 30.39
CA PRO A 44 20.82 32.72 31.05
C PRO A 44 21.86 33.53 31.84
N ALA A 45 22.14 33.13 33.08
CA ALA A 45 23.14 33.77 33.94
C ALA A 45 23.90 32.72 34.78
N ASN A 46 25.09 32.34 34.32
CA ASN A 46 25.93 31.29 34.89
C ASN A 46 27.29 31.79 35.39
N SER A 47 27.55 33.11 35.34
CA SER A 47 28.73 33.76 35.89
C SER A 47 28.37 35.07 36.59
N GLU A 48 29.25 35.58 37.46
CA GLU A 48 29.00 36.85 38.18
C GLU A 48 28.79 38.04 37.23
N ILE A 49 29.49 38.05 36.09
CA ILE A 49 29.37 39.09 35.07
C ILE A 49 28.02 38.98 34.35
N GLU A 50 27.60 37.76 34.01
CA GLU A 50 26.29 37.53 33.39
C GLU A 50 25.15 37.88 34.34
N GLU A 51 25.26 37.53 35.63
CA GLU A 51 24.30 37.92 36.66
C GLU A 51 24.15 39.46 36.73
N LEU A 52 25.28 40.18 36.76
CA LEU A 52 25.27 41.65 36.78
C LEU A 52 24.68 42.24 35.49
N HIS A 53 25.01 41.65 34.34
CA HIS A 53 24.49 42.09 33.04
C HIS A 53 22.99 41.89 32.93
N VAL A 54 22.47 40.72 33.31
CA VAL A 54 21.04 40.42 33.29
C VAL A 54 20.28 41.33 34.25
N LYS A 55 20.83 41.57 35.44
CA LYS A 55 20.26 42.54 36.38
C LYS A 55 20.16 43.93 35.77
N TYR A 56 21.24 44.42 35.15
CA TYR A 56 21.24 45.70 34.45
C TYR A 56 20.17 45.77 33.35
N LEU A 57 20.04 44.74 32.51
CA LEU A 57 19.03 44.69 31.44
C LEU A 57 17.60 44.81 31.99
N ILE A 58 17.28 44.04 33.03
CA ILE A 58 15.94 44.03 33.63
C ILE A 58 15.63 45.37 34.32
N GLU A 59 16.59 45.96 35.02
CA GLU A 59 16.38 47.23 35.75
C GLU A 59 16.36 48.45 34.84
N CYS A 60 17.00 48.40 33.67
CA CYS A 60 16.95 49.48 32.68
C CYS A 60 15.56 49.62 32.05
N GLU A 61 14.79 48.53 31.94
CA GLU A 61 13.45 48.54 31.37
C GLU A 61 12.38 48.97 32.39
N HIS A 62 12.60 50.05 33.15
CA HIS A 62 11.65 50.48 34.19
C HIS A 62 10.53 51.42 33.68
N PRO A 63 9.24 51.08 33.88
CA PRO A 63 8.72 49.88 34.53
C PRO A 63 8.77 48.65 33.61
N PRO A 64 9.04 47.45 34.15
CA PRO A 64 9.16 46.22 33.36
C PRO A 64 7.85 45.94 32.61
N LEU A 65 7.90 46.08 31.28
CA LEU A 65 6.76 45.84 30.40
C LEU A 65 6.55 44.34 30.14
N GLY A 66 7.55 43.51 30.44
CA GLY A 66 7.54 42.06 30.22
C GLY A 66 7.66 41.22 31.49
N LYS A 67 7.58 39.89 31.29
CA LYS A 67 7.87 38.87 32.31
C LYS A 67 9.24 38.26 32.02
N TYR A 68 10.17 38.37 32.97
CA TYR A 68 11.56 37.93 32.80
C TYR A 68 11.83 36.66 33.60
N LEU A 69 12.40 35.66 32.93
CA LEU A 69 12.83 34.41 33.56
C LEU A 69 14.36 34.31 33.49
N ILE A 70 15.01 34.31 34.65
CA ILE A 70 16.47 34.15 34.73
C ILE A 70 16.78 32.67 34.93
N TYR A 71 17.53 32.06 34.01
CA TYR A 71 17.96 30.66 34.10
C TYR A 71 19.40 30.58 34.63
N THR A 72 19.65 29.71 35.60
CA THR A 72 21.00 29.47 36.12
C THR A 72 21.20 28.02 36.57
N ASN A 73 22.43 27.54 36.45
CA ASN A 73 22.88 26.25 36.96
C ASN A 73 23.64 26.37 38.29
N LYS A 74 23.82 27.59 38.81
CA LYS A 74 24.48 27.83 40.10
C LYS A 74 23.55 27.57 41.28
N LEU A 75 24.11 27.13 42.40
CA LEU A 75 23.39 27.03 43.67
C LEU A 75 22.89 28.41 44.10
N LYS A 76 21.72 28.46 44.74
CA LYS A 76 21.12 29.71 45.23
C LYS A 76 22.07 30.52 46.12
N ASP A 77 22.84 29.83 46.97
CA ASP A 77 23.77 30.48 47.88
C ASP A 77 25.02 31.04 47.21
N ASP A 78 25.35 30.57 46.00
CA ASP A 78 26.50 31.02 45.21
C ASP A 78 26.14 32.21 44.28
N LEU A 79 24.85 32.55 44.17
CA LEU A 79 24.38 33.71 43.44
C LEU A 79 24.75 35.01 44.17
N LYS A 80 25.17 36.02 43.43
CA LYS A 80 25.54 37.33 43.98
C LYS A 80 24.53 38.41 43.63
N PHE A 81 24.36 38.71 42.34
CA PHE A 81 23.58 39.88 41.92
C PHE A 81 22.10 39.57 41.75
N ILE A 82 21.78 38.39 41.21
CA ILE A 82 20.39 37.93 40.99
C ILE A 82 19.79 37.19 42.20
N ARG A 83 20.59 36.96 43.26
CA ARG A 83 20.12 36.37 44.53
C ARG A 83 18.98 37.19 45.14
N GLU A 84 19.07 38.51 45.04
CA GLU A 84 18.03 39.43 45.50
C GLU A 84 16.66 39.06 44.92
N TYR A 85 16.56 38.81 43.61
CA TYR A 85 15.30 38.40 42.96
C TYR A 85 14.80 37.03 43.45
N CYS A 86 15.70 36.14 43.88
CA CYS A 86 15.30 34.87 44.49
C CYS A 86 14.64 35.06 45.87
N GLU A 87 14.96 36.15 46.57
CA GLU A 87 14.47 36.45 47.92
C GLU A 87 13.26 37.40 47.90
N THR A 88 13.22 38.34 46.96
CA THR A 88 12.19 39.40 46.91
C THR A 88 11.07 39.15 45.89
N ASN A 89 11.33 38.39 44.83
CA ASN A 89 10.35 38.08 43.80
C ASN A 89 9.89 36.62 43.90
N GLY A 90 10.69 35.70 43.38
CA GLY A 90 10.34 34.29 43.39
C GLY A 90 11.37 33.42 42.71
N CYS A 91 11.58 32.24 43.30
CA CYS A 91 12.59 31.29 42.90
C CYS A 91 11.95 29.91 42.70
N LEU A 92 12.17 29.31 41.53
CA LEU A 92 11.88 27.90 41.29
C LEU A 92 13.21 27.13 41.31
N GLU A 93 13.40 26.29 42.32
CA GLU A 93 14.64 25.54 42.52
C GLU A 93 14.41 24.05 42.21
N ILE A 94 15.09 23.54 41.18
CA ILE A 94 15.12 22.12 40.83
C ILE A 94 16.54 21.62 41.05
N ARG A 95 16.79 21.04 42.22
CA ARG A 95 18.09 20.44 42.57
C ARG A 95 18.39 19.19 41.75
N TYR A 96 17.39 18.32 41.65
CA TYR A 96 17.46 17.09 40.86
C TYR A 96 16.14 16.91 40.12
N LEU A 97 16.20 16.88 38.80
CA LEU A 97 15.00 16.73 37.96
C LEU A 97 14.20 15.45 38.32
N GLN A 98 14.88 14.35 38.64
CA GLN A 98 14.24 13.09 39.04
C GLN A 98 13.32 13.25 40.27
N ASN A 99 13.70 14.09 41.24
CA ASN A 99 12.92 14.31 42.45
C ASN A 99 11.72 15.20 42.14
N TYR A 100 11.94 16.25 41.34
CA TYR A 100 10.87 17.11 40.84
C TYR A 100 9.80 16.30 40.11
N ILE A 101 10.19 15.36 39.24
CA ILE A 101 9.25 14.47 38.54
C ILE A 101 8.47 13.60 39.54
N LYS A 102 9.17 12.94 40.47
CA LYS A 102 8.53 12.08 41.48
C LYS A 102 7.51 12.85 42.31
N ASP A 103 7.86 14.05 42.75
CA ASP A 103 6.99 14.90 43.56
C ASP A 103 5.77 15.36 42.76
N LYS A 104 5.94 15.79 41.50
CA LYS A 104 4.81 16.23 40.66
C LYS A 104 3.88 15.08 40.28
N VAL A 105 4.42 13.92 39.97
CA VAL A 105 3.64 12.70 39.73
C VAL A 105 2.84 12.34 40.99
N HIS A 106 3.47 12.35 42.16
CA HIS A 106 2.77 12.08 43.43
C HIS A 106 1.68 13.11 43.72
N GLN A 107 1.99 14.41 43.62
CA GLN A 107 1.05 15.50 43.90
C GLN A 107 -0.16 15.52 42.94
N THR A 108 0.03 15.17 41.67
CA THR A 108 -1.02 15.32 40.65
C THR A 108 -1.76 14.03 40.32
N LEU A 109 -1.10 12.87 40.46
CA LEU A 109 -1.67 11.56 40.13
C LEU A 109 -1.90 10.68 41.36
N ASN A 110 -1.37 11.05 42.53
CA ASN A 110 -1.41 10.27 43.77
C ASN A 110 -0.79 8.87 43.60
N LEU A 111 0.27 8.78 42.81
CA LEU A 111 0.99 7.55 42.48
C LEU A 111 2.50 7.77 42.65
N ASN A 112 3.24 6.69 42.89
CA ASN A 112 4.70 6.72 42.98
C ASN A 112 5.30 6.10 41.71
N ILE A 113 6.32 6.74 41.16
CA ILE A 113 7.06 6.22 40.00
C ILE A 113 8.43 5.71 40.45
N ASN A 114 8.74 4.46 40.10
CA ASN A 114 9.99 3.80 40.47
C ASN A 114 10.77 3.42 39.21
N LEU A 115 11.36 4.41 38.56
CA LEU A 115 12.28 4.24 37.44
C LEU A 115 13.69 4.74 37.82
N PRO A 116 14.76 4.19 37.22
CA PRO A 116 16.12 4.73 37.32
C PRO A 116 16.21 6.20 36.90
N LYS A 117 17.27 6.90 37.37
CA LYS A 117 17.50 8.32 37.08
C LYS A 117 17.41 8.64 35.59
N GLU A 118 18.14 7.90 34.76
CA GLU A 118 18.25 8.15 33.32
C GLU A 118 16.90 7.98 32.61
N GLU A 119 16.14 6.95 32.97
CA GLU A 119 14.80 6.70 32.43
C GLU A 119 13.79 7.76 32.85
N LEU A 120 13.88 8.29 34.08
CA LEU A 120 13.01 9.40 34.52
C LEU A 120 13.26 10.67 33.72
N ILE A 121 14.54 10.99 33.48
CA ILE A 121 14.92 12.16 32.68
C ILE A 121 14.43 11.98 31.23
N ALA A 122 14.65 10.79 30.65
CA ALA A 122 14.15 10.47 29.31
C ALA A 122 12.62 10.56 29.22
N ALA A 123 11.92 9.97 30.19
CA ALA A 123 10.46 10.03 30.28
C ALA A 123 9.94 11.46 30.37
N ALA A 124 10.60 12.31 31.14
CA ALA A 124 10.27 13.72 31.28
C ALA A 124 10.42 14.47 29.96
N LYS A 125 11.54 14.31 29.26
CA LYS A 125 11.79 14.93 27.95
C LYS A 125 10.74 14.50 26.91
N VAL A 126 10.42 13.21 26.83
CA VAL A 126 9.37 12.69 25.93
C VAL A 126 7.96 13.14 26.33
N SER A 127 7.73 13.44 27.62
CA SER A 127 6.41 13.85 28.11
C SER A 127 6.00 15.27 27.71
N VAL A 128 6.89 16.08 27.11
CA VAL A 128 6.57 17.45 26.68
C VAL A 128 5.42 17.40 25.68
N GLY A 129 4.34 18.15 25.94
CA GLY A 129 3.12 18.13 25.12
C GLY A 129 2.22 16.90 25.31
N LYS A 130 2.66 15.85 26.03
CA LYS A 130 1.82 14.69 26.39
C LYS A 130 0.84 15.03 27.51
N ASP A 131 -0.16 14.19 27.71
CA ASP A 131 -1.19 14.38 28.73
C ASP A 131 -0.99 13.48 29.96
N ARG A 132 -2.02 13.39 30.79
CA ARG A 132 -2.04 12.53 31.98
C ARG A 132 -1.94 11.05 31.63
N THR A 133 -2.48 10.64 30.49
CA THR A 133 -2.55 9.25 30.05
C THR A 133 -1.15 8.66 29.92
N TYR A 134 -0.22 9.41 29.31
CA TYR A 134 1.18 9.01 29.17
C TYR A 134 1.84 8.66 30.52
N TRP A 135 1.69 9.53 31.52
CA TRP A 135 2.30 9.28 32.84
C TRP A 135 1.63 8.11 33.57
N MET A 136 0.32 7.93 33.41
CA MET A 136 -0.39 6.77 33.97
C MET A 136 0.07 5.46 33.32
N ASP A 137 0.24 5.44 32.00
CA ASP A 137 0.77 4.28 31.27
C ASP A 137 2.21 3.97 31.67
N LEU A 138 3.06 4.98 31.79
CA LEU A 138 4.44 4.84 32.24
C LEU A 138 4.54 4.25 33.66
N ILE A 139 3.65 4.65 34.58
CA ILE A 139 3.62 4.11 35.95
C ILE A 139 3.16 2.65 35.96
N HIS A 140 2.18 2.27 35.14
CA HIS A 140 1.62 0.92 35.14
C HIS A 140 2.44 -0.09 34.34
N LYS A 141 3.02 0.32 33.22
CA LYS A 141 3.71 -0.57 32.26
C LYS A 141 5.24 -0.40 32.29
N GLY A 142 5.74 0.60 33.00
CA GLY A 142 7.16 0.83 33.24
C GLY A 142 7.90 1.46 32.06
N ALA A 143 9.22 1.32 32.06
CA ALA A 143 10.15 1.97 31.14
C ALA A 143 9.80 1.77 29.65
N THR A 144 9.13 0.68 29.29
CA THR A 144 8.74 0.34 27.91
C THR A 144 7.94 1.46 27.24
N GLU A 145 7.06 2.15 27.98
CA GLU A 145 6.23 3.25 27.46
C GLU A 145 6.97 4.57 27.23
N ILE A 146 8.24 4.70 27.63
CA ILE A 146 9.05 5.90 27.33
C ILE A 146 9.19 6.09 25.82
N PHE A 147 9.29 5.00 25.07
CA PHE A 147 9.36 5.02 23.61
C PHE A 147 8.35 4.04 23.06
N ASP A 148 7.34 4.54 22.36
CA ASP A 148 6.41 3.69 21.61
C ASP A 148 7.13 3.16 20.37
N LEU A 149 7.86 2.06 20.52
CA LEU A 149 8.69 1.47 19.45
C LEU A 149 7.88 1.18 18.18
N LYS A 150 6.57 0.89 18.30
CA LYS A 150 5.70 0.66 17.13
C LYS A 150 5.53 1.92 16.27
N LYS A 151 5.66 3.11 16.87
CA LYS A 151 5.57 4.40 16.17
C LYS A 151 6.93 5.01 15.90
N GLU A 152 7.89 4.82 16.79
CA GLU A 152 9.19 5.47 16.74
C GLU A 152 10.18 4.76 15.81
N LEU A 153 10.07 3.43 15.66
CA LEU A 153 10.96 2.67 14.77
C LEU A 153 10.75 3.03 13.30
N LEU A 154 9.52 3.30 12.86
CA LEU A 154 9.24 3.55 11.44
C LEU A 154 9.93 4.84 10.91
N PRO A 155 9.78 6.02 11.54
CA PRO A 155 10.55 7.20 11.16
C PRO A 155 12.06 6.98 11.30
N PHE A 156 12.50 6.23 12.31
CA PHE A 156 13.92 5.93 12.51
C PHE A 156 14.52 5.09 11.39
N VAL A 157 13.85 4.02 10.93
CA VAL A 157 14.37 3.19 9.84
C VAL A 157 14.22 3.85 8.47
N HIS A 158 13.27 4.78 8.32
CA HIS A 158 13.08 5.55 7.09
C HIS A 158 14.24 6.52 6.83
N ASP A 159 14.56 7.37 7.82
CA ASP A 159 15.74 8.24 7.76
C ASP A 159 16.48 8.22 9.12
N PRO A 160 17.45 7.30 9.28
CA PRO A 160 18.19 7.18 10.52
C PRO A 160 19.06 8.41 10.83
N ALA A 161 19.51 9.13 9.79
CA ALA A 161 20.39 10.28 9.96
C ALA A 161 19.61 11.48 10.48
N GLU A 162 18.53 11.87 9.80
CA GLU A 162 17.65 12.99 10.19
C GLU A 162 17.01 12.74 11.55
N TYR A 163 16.50 11.51 11.79
CA TYR A 163 15.91 11.14 13.07
C TYR A 163 16.90 11.31 14.23
N SER A 164 18.18 10.99 14.00
CA SER A 164 19.22 11.07 15.02
C SER A 164 19.70 12.49 15.34
N THR A 165 19.41 13.47 14.47
CA THR A 165 19.84 14.86 14.61
C THR A 165 18.73 15.80 15.07
N GLU A 166 17.51 15.59 14.61
CA GLU A 166 16.42 16.56 14.84
C GLU A 166 15.54 16.23 16.04
N LYS A 167 15.38 14.95 16.35
CA LYS A 167 14.31 14.50 17.26
C LYS A 167 14.73 14.34 18.71
N TYR A 168 15.96 13.87 18.96
CA TYR A 168 16.45 13.55 20.31
C TYR A 168 17.82 14.16 20.60
N ASP A 169 18.00 14.61 21.83
CA ASP A 169 19.34 14.93 22.35
C ASP A 169 20.20 13.67 22.52
N THR A 170 21.50 13.86 22.73
CA THR A 170 22.49 12.77 22.81
C THR A 170 22.12 11.69 23.84
N GLN A 171 21.59 12.08 25.01
CA GLN A 171 21.26 11.17 26.11
C GLN A 171 19.97 10.40 25.81
N LEU A 172 18.95 11.07 25.26
CA LEU A 172 17.69 10.45 24.90
C LEU A 172 17.87 9.49 23.71
N ARG A 173 18.75 9.83 22.77
CA ARG A 173 19.15 8.97 21.65
C ARG A 173 19.85 7.69 22.12
N GLU A 174 20.77 7.80 23.08
CA GLU A 174 21.42 6.63 23.66
C GLU A 174 20.41 5.68 24.33
N THR A 175 19.47 6.24 25.10
CA THR A 175 18.41 5.46 25.75
C THR A 175 17.50 4.78 24.72
N PHE A 176 17.16 5.47 23.63
CA PHE A 176 16.41 4.88 22.52
C PHE A 176 17.18 3.73 21.88
N TYR A 177 18.47 3.90 21.58
CA TYR A 177 19.29 2.85 20.98
C TYR A 177 19.44 1.63 21.90
N ARG A 178 19.57 1.82 23.22
CA ARG A 178 19.57 0.69 24.18
C ARG A 178 18.30 -0.13 24.05
N LYS A 179 17.13 0.51 24.06
CA LYS A 179 15.86 -0.18 23.86
C LYS A 179 15.72 -0.89 22.52
N VAL A 180 16.25 -0.29 21.45
CA VAL A 180 16.27 -0.95 20.15
C VAL A 180 17.15 -2.20 20.20
N ASN A 181 18.33 -2.15 20.83
CA ASN A 181 19.17 -3.34 21.00
C ASN A 181 18.50 -4.39 21.90
N ASP A 182 17.78 -3.99 22.94
CA ASP A 182 16.98 -4.93 23.77
C ASP A 182 15.91 -5.64 22.94
N LEU A 183 15.22 -4.93 22.05
CA LEU A 183 14.25 -5.51 21.11
C LEU A 183 14.89 -6.52 20.15
N LEU A 184 16.16 -6.29 19.78
CA LEU A 184 16.93 -7.18 18.92
C LEU A 184 17.63 -8.30 19.70
N GLU A 185 17.47 -8.35 21.02
CA GLU A 185 18.17 -9.28 21.93
C GLU A 185 19.70 -9.17 21.82
N GLN A 186 20.22 -7.96 21.67
CA GLN A 186 21.64 -7.66 21.51
C GLN A 186 22.16 -6.79 22.66
N GLU A 187 23.44 -6.96 23.00
CA GLU A 187 24.12 -6.03 23.91
C GLU A 187 24.29 -4.67 23.24
N TYR A 188 24.04 -3.60 24.00
CA TYR A 188 24.23 -2.24 23.50
C TYR A 188 25.70 -1.96 23.22
N ILE A 189 26.00 -1.70 21.94
CA ILE A 189 27.30 -1.21 21.48
C ILE A 189 27.08 0.11 20.73
N PRO A 190 27.81 1.19 21.06
CA PRO A 190 27.73 2.44 20.32
C PRO A 190 28.03 2.23 18.84
N LYS A 191 27.02 2.44 17.99
CA LYS A 191 27.11 2.25 16.53
C LYS A 191 26.36 3.36 15.79
N PRO A 192 26.71 3.63 14.52
CA PRO A 192 26.00 4.63 13.71
C PRO A 192 24.51 4.31 13.59
N ALA A 193 23.67 5.36 13.53
CA ALA A 193 22.21 5.24 13.38
C ALA A 193 21.82 4.33 12.20
N GLN A 194 22.48 4.51 11.06
CA GLN A 194 22.26 3.70 9.86
C GLN A 194 22.57 2.22 10.09
N THR A 195 23.65 1.90 10.82
CA THR A 195 24.02 0.52 11.12
C THR A 195 22.95 -0.16 11.97
N LEU A 196 22.46 0.54 13.01
CA LEU A 196 21.39 0.02 13.86
C LEU A 196 20.08 -0.14 13.07
N ALA A 197 19.73 0.82 12.20
CA ALA A 197 18.55 0.70 11.34
C ALA A 197 18.64 -0.51 10.39
N ASN A 198 19.80 -0.72 9.77
CA ASN A 198 20.04 -1.91 8.93
C ASN A 198 19.88 -3.21 9.72
N GLU A 199 20.35 -3.26 10.97
CA GLU A 199 20.18 -4.43 11.86
C GLU A 199 18.71 -4.66 12.21
N VAL A 200 17.96 -3.60 12.56
CA VAL A 200 16.50 -3.68 12.82
C VAL A 200 15.78 -4.26 11.61
N VAL A 201 16.03 -3.71 10.42
CA VAL A 201 15.38 -4.17 9.20
C VAL A 201 15.79 -5.60 8.86
N LYS A 202 17.07 -5.95 9.02
CA LYS A 202 17.55 -7.31 8.80
C LYS A 202 16.87 -8.31 9.74
N THR A 203 16.76 -7.99 11.04
CA THR A 203 16.08 -8.85 12.02
C THR A 203 14.60 -9.00 11.68
N MET A 204 13.93 -7.91 11.28
CA MET A 204 12.53 -7.95 10.82
C MET A 204 12.35 -8.83 9.58
N LEU A 205 13.19 -8.66 8.55
CA LEU A 205 13.12 -9.44 7.31
C LEU A 205 13.49 -10.92 7.54
N ASN A 206 14.47 -11.20 8.39
CA ASN A 206 14.79 -12.57 8.83
C ASN A 206 13.61 -13.18 9.59
N GLY A 207 13.00 -12.44 10.53
CA GLY A 207 11.83 -12.89 11.26
C GLY A 207 10.66 -13.24 10.34
N LEU A 208 10.39 -12.41 9.33
CA LEU A 208 9.41 -12.71 8.28
C LEU A 208 9.80 -13.95 7.45
N ALA A 209 11.10 -14.12 7.16
CA ALA A 209 11.62 -15.27 6.43
C ALA A 209 11.49 -16.59 7.20
N TYR A 210 11.76 -16.60 8.51
CA TYR A 210 11.71 -17.79 9.35
C TYR A 210 10.32 -18.04 9.99
N GLY A 211 9.38 -17.10 9.86
CA GLY A 211 8.07 -17.20 10.50
C GLY A 211 8.08 -16.86 12.00
N GLU A 212 9.14 -16.20 12.48
CA GLU A 212 9.40 -15.88 13.89
C GLU A 212 9.58 -14.37 14.08
N CYS A 213 8.81 -13.56 13.34
CA CYS A 213 8.91 -12.10 13.43
C CYS A 213 8.41 -11.59 14.78
N HIS A 214 9.21 -10.75 15.45
CA HIS A 214 8.80 -10.14 16.70
C HIS A 214 7.54 -9.25 16.48
N PRO A 215 6.49 -9.33 17.34
CA PRO A 215 5.23 -8.63 17.11
C PRO A 215 5.34 -7.11 16.91
N VAL A 216 6.31 -6.46 17.57
CA VAL A 216 6.59 -5.03 17.37
C VAL A 216 7.11 -4.75 15.97
N LEU A 217 8.05 -5.57 15.47
CA LEU A 217 8.62 -5.41 14.13
C LEU A 217 7.59 -5.72 13.04
N GLU A 218 6.71 -6.70 13.28
CA GLU A 218 5.60 -6.99 12.37
C GLU A 218 4.62 -5.81 12.25
N VAL A 219 4.28 -5.15 13.37
CA VAL A 219 3.46 -3.93 13.33
C VAL A 219 4.16 -2.80 12.57
N VAL A 220 5.47 -2.61 12.80
CA VAL A 220 6.27 -1.60 12.09
C VAL A 220 6.28 -1.88 10.59
N TYR A 221 6.51 -3.13 10.18
CA TYR A 221 6.46 -3.57 8.79
C TYR A 221 5.11 -3.27 8.14
N ASN A 222 4.01 -3.63 8.80
CA ASN A 222 2.67 -3.39 8.29
C ASN A 222 2.41 -1.88 8.11
N ASN A 223 2.74 -1.08 9.12
CA ASN A 223 2.60 0.38 9.04
C ASN A 223 3.50 1.00 7.95
N TRP A 224 4.67 0.41 7.69
CA TRP A 224 5.58 0.84 6.65
C TRP A 224 4.96 0.66 5.26
N LEU A 225 4.32 -0.47 5.02
CA LEU A 225 3.64 -0.76 3.76
C LEU A 225 2.41 0.10 3.51
N ASP A 226 1.65 0.39 4.58
CA ASP A 226 0.44 1.20 4.51
C ASP A 226 0.75 2.71 4.32
N SER A 227 2.00 3.14 4.55
CA SER A 227 2.41 4.54 4.46
C SER A 227 2.99 4.90 3.09
N ILE A 228 2.30 5.77 2.36
CA ILE A 228 2.80 6.33 1.08
C ILE A 228 4.15 7.05 1.28
N SER A 229 4.31 7.78 2.38
CA SER A 229 5.50 8.57 2.66
C SER A 229 6.73 7.72 3.02
N TYR A 230 6.54 6.60 3.72
CA TYR A 230 7.65 5.78 4.18
C TYR A 230 7.98 4.61 3.25
N ARG A 231 7.03 4.15 2.44
CA ARG A 231 7.15 2.91 1.65
C ARG A 231 8.36 2.84 0.71
N GLU A 232 8.81 3.97 0.17
CA GLU A 232 9.97 4.01 -0.73
C GLU A 232 11.24 3.47 -0.05
N SER A 233 11.49 3.84 1.21
CA SER A 233 12.69 3.39 1.92
C SER A 233 12.70 1.88 2.16
N LEU A 234 11.52 1.25 2.32
CA LEU A 234 11.42 -0.21 2.45
C LEU A 234 11.97 -0.93 1.21
N PHE A 235 11.66 -0.43 0.01
CA PHE A 235 12.16 -1.01 -1.23
C PHE A 235 13.70 -0.94 -1.31
N GLY A 236 14.29 0.18 -0.88
CA GLY A 236 15.75 0.32 -0.81
C GLY A 236 16.39 -0.74 0.10
N TYR A 237 15.78 -1.05 1.25
CA TYR A 237 16.27 -2.14 2.10
C TYR A 237 16.09 -3.52 1.46
N LEU A 238 14.96 -3.77 0.80
CA LEU A 238 14.69 -5.05 0.15
C LEU A 238 15.67 -5.34 -0.99
N ASP A 239 16.07 -4.33 -1.76
CA ASP A 239 17.03 -4.48 -2.86
C ASP A 239 18.43 -4.91 -2.38
N SER A 240 18.81 -4.49 -1.17
CA SER A 240 20.10 -4.86 -0.55
C SER A 240 20.03 -6.15 0.29
N TYR A 241 18.84 -6.67 0.56
CA TYR A 241 18.65 -7.82 1.42
C TYR A 241 18.86 -9.14 0.67
N THR A 242 19.66 -10.03 1.26
CA THR A 242 19.88 -11.39 0.74
C THR A 242 19.18 -12.40 1.63
N LEU A 243 18.32 -13.23 1.03
CA LEU A 243 17.66 -14.32 1.74
C LEU A 243 18.67 -15.38 2.22
N PRO A 244 18.51 -15.90 3.44
CA PRO A 244 19.27 -17.05 3.92
C PRO A 244 19.13 -18.27 3.00
N SER A 245 20.23 -18.99 2.79
CA SER A 245 20.30 -20.13 1.85
C SER A 245 19.61 -21.40 2.34
N ASN A 246 19.43 -21.55 3.65
CA ASN A 246 18.89 -22.73 4.32
C ASN A 246 17.39 -22.62 4.68
N LEU A 247 16.65 -21.72 4.03
CA LEU A 247 15.23 -21.54 4.29
C LEU A 247 14.40 -22.70 3.75
N ASP A 248 13.54 -23.26 4.60
CA ASP A 248 12.36 -23.99 4.15
C ASP A 248 11.38 -22.97 3.56
N ILE A 249 11.12 -23.07 2.27
CA ILE A 249 10.25 -22.12 1.58
C ILE A 249 8.80 -22.22 2.06
N TRP A 250 8.37 -23.35 2.61
CA TRP A 250 6.98 -23.54 3.06
C TRP A 250 6.73 -23.13 4.51
N SER A 251 7.76 -22.85 5.31
CA SER A 251 7.62 -22.34 6.67
C SER A 251 7.56 -20.81 6.74
N ILE A 252 7.85 -20.13 5.62
CA ILE A 252 7.91 -18.67 5.52
C ILE A 252 6.55 -18.02 5.82
N SER A 253 6.57 -16.87 6.50
CA SER A 253 5.35 -16.10 6.79
C SER A 253 4.63 -15.70 5.50
N PRO A 254 3.31 -15.93 5.35
CA PRO A 254 2.54 -15.47 4.20
C PRO A 254 2.55 -13.96 3.97
N SER A 255 3.02 -13.16 4.94
CA SER A 255 3.17 -11.71 4.84
C SER A 255 4.53 -11.28 4.27
N HIS A 256 5.40 -12.21 3.90
CA HIS A 256 6.76 -11.89 3.44
C HIS A 256 6.77 -11.01 2.16
N PRO A 257 7.76 -10.11 2.01
CA PRO A 257 7.88 -9.25 0.83
C PRO A 257 8.60 -9.93 -0.36
N PHE A 258 9.16 -11.12 -0.15
CA PHE A 258 10.11 -11.75 -1.07
C PHE A 258 9.47 -12.45 -2.28
N ARG A 259 9.35 -11.75 -3.42
CA ARG A 259 8.85 -12.34 -4.68
C ARG A 259 9.59 -13.61 -5.13
N ILE A 260 10.88 -13.71 -4.83
CA ILE A 260 11.69 -14.91 -5.16
C ILE A 260 11.23 -16.17 -4.41
N ILE A 261 10.61 -16.03 -3.24
CA ILE A 261 9.99 -17.17 -2.53
C ILE A 261 8.74 -17.62 -3.28
N ASP A 262 7.88 -16.69 -3.73
CA ASP A 262 6.71 -17.03 -4.52
C ASP A 262 7.10 -17.78 -5.83
N GLU A 263 8.21 -17.38 -6.46
CA GLU A 263 8.75 -18.07 -7.63
C GLU A 263 9.29 -19.46 -7.31
N LYS A 264 9.88 -19.67 -6.13
CA LYS A 264 10.29 -21.00 -5.67
C LYS A 264 9.06 -21.89 -5.41
N TRP A 265 8.00 -21.35 -4.81
CA TRP A 265 6.72 -22.05 -4.64
C TRP A 265 6.14 -22.47 -5.99
N LEU A 266 6.09 -21.55 -6.96
CA LEU A 266 5.63 -21.86 -8.32
C LEU A 266 6.42 -23.00 -8.95
N LYS A 267 7.75 -22.98 -8.81
CA LYS A 267 8.61 -24.03 -9.35
C LYS A 267 8.34 -25.39 -8.71
N GLU A 268 8.09 -25.45 -7.42
CA GLU A 268 7.79 -26.70 -6.72
C GLU A 268 6.38 -27.22 -7.03
N ILE A 269 5.40 -26.32 -7.09
CA ILE A 269 4.03 -26.64 -7.54
C ILE A 269 4.08 -27.20 -8.97
N GLY A 270 4.82 -26.55 -9.87
CA GLY A 270 4.97 -26.99 -11.26
C GLY A 270 5.54 -28.41 -11.38
N LYS A 271 6.51 -28.78 -10.55
CA LYS A 271 7.07 -30.15 -10.52
C LYS A 271 6.05 -31.21 -10.05
N ASN A 272 5.08 -30.81 -9.24
CA ASN A 272 4.11 -31.71 -8.61
C ASN A 272 2.69 -31.50 -9.16
N ILE A 273 2.54 -30.82 -10.31
CA ILE A 273 1.23 -30.41 -10.84
C ILE A 273 0.30 -31.59 -11.19
N SER A 274 0.86 -32.79 -11.38
CA SER A 274 0.08 -34.01 -11.63
C SER A 274 -0.37 -34.72 -10.34
N SER A 275 0.15 -34.34 -9.18
CA SER A 275 -0.04 -35.05 -7.91
C SER A 275 -1.08 -34.36 -7.02
N LYS A 276 -2.36 -34.77 -7.14
CA LYS A 276 -3.49 -34.14 -6.43
C LYS A 276 -3.31 -34.08 -4.90
N ASP A 277 -2.76 -35.13 -4.29
CA ASP A 277 -2.58 -35.18 -2.83
C ASP A 277 -1.56 -34.15 -2.34
N ILE A 278 -0.48 -33.94 -3.10
CA ILE A 278 0.57 -32.95 -2.78
C ILE A 278 0.01 -31.53 -3.01
N LEU A 279 -0.71 -31.33 -4.11
CA LEU A 279 -1.30 -30.03 -4.45
C LEU A 279 -2.30 -29.53 -3.39
N ALA A 280 -3.06 -30.42 -2.76
CA ALA A 280 -3.99 -30.04 -1.69
C ALA A 280 -3.28 -29.31 -0.54
N HIS A 281 -2.06 -29.74 -0.19
CA HIS A 281 -1.25 -29.09 0.84
C HIS A 281 -0.72 -27.72 0.40
N PHE A 282 -0.34 -27.58 -0.87
CA PHE A 282 0.11 -26.30 -1.42
C PHE A 282 -1.02 -25.28 -1.52
N LEU A 283 -2.24 -25.72 -1.85
CA LEU A 283 -3.40 -24.85 -2.00
C LEU A 283 -3.76 -24.13 -0.70
N GLU A 284 -3.57 -24.74 0.47
CA GLU A 284 -3.79 -24.07 1.76
C GLU A 284 -2.91 -22.83 1.90
N ARG A 285 -1.61 -22.97 1.62
CA ARG A 285 -0.65 -21.86 1.65
C ARG A 285 -0.93 -20.81 0.58
N VAL A 286 -1.28 -21.23 -0.63
CA VAL A 286 -1.66 -20.32 -1.72
C VAL A 286 -2.90 -19.51 -1.33
N ASN A 287 -3.89 -20.12 -0.69
CA ASN A 287 -5.09 -19.42 -0.21
C ASN A 287 -4.76 -18.34 0.83
N LEU A 288 -3.88 -18.65 1.78
CA LEU A 288 -3.39 -17.67 2.76
C LEU A 288 -2.67 -16.51 2.07
N ARG A 289 -1.85 -16.80 1.06
CA ARG A 289 -1.11 -15.78 0.29
C ARG A 289 -2.03 -14.89 -0.53
N ILE A 290 -3.08 -15.43 -1.16
CA ILE A 290 -4.08 -14.67 -1.91
C ILE A 290 -4.82 -13.66 -1.02
N GLN A 291 -5.16 -14.06 0.21
CA GLN A 291 -5.89 -13.23 1.17
C GLN A 291 -4.99 -12.22 1.90
N ASN A 292 -3.67 -12.34 1.76
CA ASN A 292 -2.71 -11.52 2.48
C ASN A 292 -2.62 -10.11 1.86
N ARG A 293 -2.91 -9.09 2.67
CA ARG A 293 -2.91 -7.69 2.22
C ARG A 293 -1.50 -7.19 1.86
N GLN A 294 -0.49 -7.64 2.57
CA GLN A 294 0.90 -7.25 2.34
C GLN A 294 1.38 -7.78 0.98
N ALA A 295 1.08 -9.04 0.65
CA ALA A 295 1.37 -9.62 -0.67
C ALA A 295 0.70 -8.81 -1.80
N GLN A 296 -0.57 -8.44 -1.62
CA GLN A 296 -1.30 -7.59 -2.58
C GLN A 296 -0.67 -6.20 -2.72
N ALA A 297 -0.20 -5.60 -1.61
CA ALA A 297 0.51 -4.34 -1.65
C ALA A 297 1.76 -4.43 -2.53
N PHE A 298 2.50 -5.54 -2.49
CA PHE A 298 3.65 -5.80 -3.38
C PHE A 298 3.28 -6.17 -4.82
N GLY A 299 2.00 -6.11 -5.21
CA GLY A 299 1.55 -6.47 -6.55
C GLY A 299 1.55 -7.98 -6.83
N ILE A 300 1.59 -8.82 -5.79
CA ILE A 300 1.56 -10.28 -5.93
C ILE A 300 0.09 -10.73 -6.01
N SER A 301 -0.46 -10.71 -7.21
CA SER A 301 -1.86 -11.08 -7.50
C SER A 301 -2.02 -12.37 -8.29
N PHE A 302 -0.96 -12.83 -8.96
CA PHE A 302 -0.99 -13.99 -9.88
C PHE A 302 -1.38 -15.32 -9.20
N TRP A 303 -1.29 -15.42 -7.86
CA TRP A 303 -1.69 -16.62 -7.13
C TRP A 303 -3.17 -16.98 -7.33
N ALA A 304 -4.03 -15.99 -7.55
CA ALA A 304 -5.43 -16.23 -7.87
C ALA A 304 -5.58 -17.00 -9.20
N ASP A 305 -4.78 -16.65 -10.20
CA ASP A 305 -4.77 -17.34 -11.50
C ASP A 305 -4.20 -18.76 -11.38
N VAL A 306 -3.13 -18.93 -10.60
CA VAL A 306 -2.56 -20.26 -10.31
C VAL A 306 -3.59 -21.17 -9.65
N LYS A 307 -4.33 -20.66 -8.67
CA LYS A 307 -5.40 -21.40 -8.00
C LYS A 307 -6.46 -21.88 -8.98
N ILE A 308 -6.91 -21.02 -9.90
CA ILE A 308 -7.89 -21.38 -10.94
C ILE A 308 -7.39 -22.56 -11.78
N LEU A 309 -6.10 -22.56 -12.17
CA LEU A 309 -5.51 -23.65 -12.94
C LEU A 309 -5.45 -24.96 -12.14
N LEU A 310 -5.02 -24.90 -10.88
CA LEU A 310 -4.84 -26.09 -10.04
C LEU A 310 -6.16 -26.74 -9.60
N GLU A 311 -7.21 -25.95 -9.36
CA GLU A 311 -8.51 -26.44 -8.89
C GLU A 311 -9.45 -26.87 -10.03
N PHE A 312 -9.07 -26.63 -11.29
CA PHE A 312 -9.94 -26.93 -12.42
C PHE A 312 -10.18 -28.44 -12.58
N ASP A 313 -11.44 -28.88 -12.38
CA ASP A 313 -11.81 -30.28 -12.56
C ASP A 313 -12.23 -30.58 -14.00
N SER A 314 -11.30 -31.17 -14.75
CA SER A 314 -11.53 -31.62 -16.14
C SER A 314 -12.54 -32.76 -16.25
N LYS A 315 -12.89 -33.46 -15.16
CA LYS A 315 -13.89 -34.54 -15.20
C LYS A 315 -15.26 -34.03 -15.65
N ASN A 316 -15.59 -32.77 -15.37
CA ASN A 316 -16.87 -32.19 -15.76
C ASN A 316 -17.05 -32.10 -17.29
N ILE A 317 -15.94 -32.05 -18.04
CA ILE A 317 -15.94 -32.04 -19.51
C ILE A 317 -16.47 -33.36 -20.08
N ALA A 318 -16.27 -34.48 -19.36
CA ALA A 318 -16.70 -35.80 -19.83
C ALA A 318 -18.22 -35.91 -20.01
N TYR A 319 -19.00 -35.14 -19.24
CA TYR A 319 -20.47 -35.16 -19.27
C TYR A 319 -21.08 -34.33 -20.41
N LEU A 320 -20.28 -33.51 -21.10
CA LEU A 320 -20.76 -32.74 -22.25
C LEU A 320 -21.16 -33.69 -23.39
N SER A 321 -22.37 -33.51 -23.87
CA SER A 321 -23.07 -34.41 -24.79
C SER A 321 -23.63 -33.71 -26.04
N SER A 322 -23.56 -32.38 -26.10
CA SER A 322 -24.00 -31.59 -27.25
C SER A 322 -23.16 -30.32 -27.44
N PHE A 323 -23.26 -29.70 -28.62
CA PHE A 323 -22.55 -28.45 -28.91
C PHE A 323 -23.01 -27.26 -28.04
N PRO A 324 -24.33 -27.03 -27.82
CA PRO A 324 -24.78 -25.96 -26.92
C PRO A 324 -24.26 -26.12 -25.49
N GLU A 325 -24.17 -27.35 -24.98
CA GLU A 325 -23.56 -27.63 -23.67
C GLU A 325 -22.07 -27.25 -23.64
N CYS A 326 -21.34 -27.46 -24.72
CA CYS A 326 -19.94 -27.04 -24.82
C CYS A 326 -19.80 -25.51 -24.80
N VAL A 327 -20.66 -24.78 -25.51
CA VAL A 327 -20.70 -23.31 -25.49
C VAL A 327 -21.05 -22.80 -24.10
N GLU A 328 -22.07 -23.37 -23.46
CA GLU A 328 -22.47 -23.01 -22.10
C GLU A 328 -21.36 -23.29 -21.09
N PHE A 329 -20.70 -24.45 -21.19
CA PHE A 329 -19.57 -24.80 -20.34
C PHE A 329 -18.40 -23.82 -20.51
N TYR A 330 -18.07 -23.47 -21.76
CA TYR A 330 -17.01 -22.49 -22.01
C TYR A 330 -17.31 -21.15 -21.36
N THR A 331 -18.52 -20.66 -21.55
CA THR A 331 -18.94 -19.31 -21.15
C THR A 331 -19.24 -19.19 -19.66
N LYS A 332 -19.49 -20.29 -18.96
CA LYS A 332 -19.65 -20.33 -17.50
C LYS A 332 -18.36 -20.63 -16.74
N TYR A 333 -17.54 -21.53 -17.27
CA TYR A 333 -16.43 -22.13 -16.52
C TYR A 333 -15.09 -22.01 -17.24
N PHE A 334 -14.98 -22.44 -18.50
CA PHE A 334 -13.68 -22.60 -19.16
C PHE A 334 -12.97 -21.27 -19.43
N TYR A 335 -13.68 -20.20 -19.79
CA TYR A 335 -13.06 -18.89 -20.07
C TYR A 335 -12.22 -18.32 -18.90
N LYS A 336 -12.52 -18.74 -17.66
CA LYS A 336 -11.76 -18.36 -16.46
C LYS A 336 -10.37 -19.00 -16.47
N LEU A 337 -10.27 -20.23 -17.00
CA LEU A 337 -9.01 -20.94 -17.18
C LEU A 337 -8.13 -20.24 -18.24
N ASP A 338 -8.71 -19.88 -19.38
CA ASP A 338 -8.05 -19.14 -20.46
C ASP A 338 -7.57 -17.77 -19.97
N THR A 339 -8.40 -17.10 -19.17
CA THR A 339 -8.06 -15.86 -18.47
C THR A 339 -6.85 -16.04 -17.55
N ALA A 340 -6.86 -17.07 -16.71
CA ALA A 340 -5.84 -17.31 -15.71
C ALA A 340 -4.48 -17.60 -16.36
N ILE A 341 -4.44 -18.50 -17.35
CA ILE A 341 -3.18 -18.82 -18.02
C ILE A 341 -2.62 -17.62 -18.81
N ARG A 342 -3.49 -16.79 -19.41
CA ARG A 342 -3.08 -15.56 -20.10
C ARG A 342 -2.44 -14.56 -19.14
N ASN A 343 -3.02 -14.38 -17.95
CA ASN A 343 -2.45 -13.53 -16.90
C ASN A 343 -1.06 -14.02 -16.48
N LEU A 344 -0.88 -15.34 -16.33
CA LEU A 344 0.43 -15.91 -16.03
C LEU A 344 1.44 -15.67 -17.15
N TYR A 345 1.03 -15.77 -18.43
CA TYR A 345 1.93 -15.44 -19.54
C TYR A 345 2.37 -13.99 -19.51
N THR A 346 1.49 -13.06 -19.15
CA THR A 346 1.84 -11.65 -19.00
C THR A 346 2.84 -11.44 -17.86
N GLU A 347 2.59 -12.06 -16.70
CA GLU A 347 3.41 -11.89 -15.49
C GLU A 347 4.81 -12.51 -15.64
N PHE A 348 4.91 -13.67 -16.28
CA PHE A 348 6.12 -14.47 -16.36
C PHE A 348 6.67 -14.62 -17.79
N LEU A 349 6.37 -13.69 -18.69
CA LEU A 349 6.76 -13.75 -20.11
C LEU A 349 8.25 -14.08 -20.34
N ASN A 350 9.12 -13.60 -19.43
CA ASN A 350 10.57 -13.78 -19.49
C ASN A 350 11.10 -14.95 -18.62
N LYS A 351 10.23 -15.70 -17.93
CA LYS A 351 10.59 -16.79 -17.00
C LYS A 351 9.97 -18.12 -17.44
N ARG A 352 10.44 -18.64 -18.58
CA ARG A 352 9.90 -19.84 -19.23
C ARG A 352 9.84 -21.06 -18.30
N ASP A 353 10.91 -21.30 -17.54
CA ASP A 353 11.01 -22.43 -16.61
C ASP A 353 9.91 -22.45 -15.54
N LEU A 354 9.35 -21.28 -15.17
CA LEU A 354 8.23 -21.19 -14.24
C LEU A 354 6.88 -21.46 -14.92
N LEU A 355 6.75 -21.10 -16.20
CA LEU A 355 5.50 -21.20 -16.94
C LEU A 355 5.25 -22.56 -17.56
N GLU A 356 6.29 -23.23 -18.02
CA GLU A 356 6.20 -24.46 -18.82
C GLU A 356 5.32 -25.54 -18.17
N PRO A 357 5.43 -25.85 -16.86
CA PRO A 357 4.55 -26.86 -16.24
C PRO A 357 3.06 -26.48 -16.26
N PHE A 358 2.75 -25.20 -16.04
CA PHE A 358 1.37 -24.71 -16.07
C PHE A 358 0.83 -24.64 -17.50
N GLN A 359 1.69 -24.32 -18.47
CA GLN A 359 1.35 -24.37 -19.90
C GLN A 359 0.98 -25.78 -20.35
N GLU A 360 1.78 -26.77 -19.98
CA GLU A 360 1.51 -28.16 -20.31
C GLU A 360 0.24 -28.66 -19.66
N HIS A 361 0.04 -28.35 -18.37
CA HIS A 361 -1.18 -28.69 -17.66
C HIS A 361 -2.42 -28.08 -18.32
N TYR A 362 -2.37 -26.79 -18.65
CA TYR A 362 -3.43 -26.10 -19.38
C TYR A 362 -3.69 -26.76 -20.75
N LYS A 363 -2.64 -27.05 -21.54
CA LYS A 363 -2.77 -27.71 -22.85
C LYS A 363 -3.44 -29.08 -22.75
N GLN A 364 -3.17 -29.86 -21.70
CA GLN A 364 -3.84 -31.13 -21.46
C GLN A 364 -5.34 -30.93 -21.24
N ILE A 365 -5.73 -29.95 -20.41
CA ILE A 365 -7.13 -29.62 -20.15
C ILE A 365 -7.83 -29.14 -21.43
N VAL A 366 -7.19 -28.24 -22.19
CA VAL A 366 -7.70 -27.74 -23.47
C VAL A 366 -7.90 -28.87 -24.46
N SER A 367 -6.95 -29.81 -24.56
CA SER A 367 -7.09 -30.95 -25.46
C SER A 367 -8.33 -31.79 -25.16
N ILE A 368 -8.65 -31.99 -23.87
CA ILE A 368 -9.87 -32.73 -23.45
C ILE A 368 -11.13 -31.95 -23.84
N PHE A 369 -11.13 -30.63 -23.65
CA PHE A 369 -12.26 -29.79 -24.02
C PHE A 369 -12.46 -29.73 -25.54
N LEU A 370 -11.38 -29.56 -26.31
CA LEU A 370 -11.43 -29.51 -27.77
C LEU A 370 -11.87 -30.84 -28.38
N ASP A 371 -11.48 -31.98 -27.81
CA ASP A 371 -11.98 -33.30 -28.25
C ASP A 371 -13.51 -33.37 -28.17
N LYS A 372 -14.11 -32.91 -27.05
CA LYS A 372 -15.56 -32.82 -26.90
C LYS A 372 -16.19 -31.78 -27.82
N TRP A 373 -15.58 -30.61 -27.95
CA TRP A 373 -16.05 -29.54 -28.81
C TRP A 373 -16.17 -30.02 -30.26
N PHE A 374 -15.10 -30.64 -30.79
CA PHE A 374 -15.06 -31.12 -32.16
C PHE A 374 -15.90 -32.38 -32.39
N LYS A 375 -16.04 -33.25 -31.38
CA LYS A 375 -16.95 -34.40 -31.44
C LYS A 375 -18.41 -33.99 -31.68
N HIS A 376 -18.84 -32.86 -31.14
CA HIS A 376 -20.21 -32.37 -31.26
C HIS A 376 -20.36 -31.24 -32.30
N PHE A 377 -19.32 -30.98 -33.08
CA PHE A 377 -19.26 -29.82 -33.99
C PHE A 377 -20.32 -29.82 -35.10
N ASP A 378 -20.90 -30.97 -35.43
CA ASP A 378 -22.03 -31.04 -36.37
C ASP A 378 -23.24 -30.19 -35.92
N GLY A 379 -23.35 -29.89 -34.62
CA GLY A 379 -24.35 -28.99 -34.06
C GLY A 379 -23.97 -27.51 -34.12
N TYR A 380 -22.85 -27.14 -34.71
CA TYR A 380 -22.39 -25.76 -34.83
C TYR A 380 -23.33 -24.93 -35.70
N GLN A 381 -23.80 -23.81 -35.18
CA GLN A 381 -24.52 -22.80 -35.95
C GLN A 381 -24.00 -21.42 -35.55
N GLU A 382 -23.54 -20.66 -36.53
CA GLU A 382 -23.16 -19.26 -36.33
C GLU A 382 -24.39 -18.42 -35.98
N ASN A 383 -24.19 -17.36 -35.19
CA ASN A 383 -25.24 -16.40 -34.85
C ASN A 383 -24.79 -14.95 -35.05
N GLN A 384 -23.74 -14.75 -35.85
CA GLN A 384 -23.07 -13.50 -36.13
C GLN A 384 -23.64 -12.78 -37.36
N THR A 385 -24.05 -13.50 -38.41
CA THR A 385 -24.56 -12.92 -39.66
C THR A 385 -25.72 -11.97 -39.39
N GLY A 386 -25.61 -10.69 -39.79
CA GLY A 386 -26.63 -9.67 -39.59
C GLY A 386 -26.85 -9.24 -38.14
N ILE A 387 -25.88 -9.41 -37.25
CA ILE A 387 -26.04 -9.06 -35.82
C ILE A 387 -26.29 -7.57 -35.60
N LEU A 388 -25.63 -6.68 -36.36
CA LEU A 388 -25.89 -5.23 -36.25
C LEU A 388 -27.31 -4.89 -36.69
N GLN A 389 -27.78 -5.48 -37.79
CA GLN A 389 -29.17 -5.31 -38.24
C GLN A 389 -30.14 -5.76 -37.14
N ARG A 390 -29.92 -6.93 -36.52
CA ARG A 390 -30.76 -7.41 -35.42
C ARG A 390 -30.76 -6.47 -34.20
N ILE A 391 -29.65 -5.79 -33.92
CA ILE A 391 -29.56 -4.82 -32.82
C ILE A 391 -30.38 -3.57 -33.16
N ILE A 392 -30.26 -3.08 -34.40
CA ILE A 392 -31.00 -1.93 -34.91
C ILE A 392 -32.51 -2.21 -34.88
N ASP A 393 -32.93 -3.36 -35.42
CA ASP A 393 -34.35 -3.75 -35.48
C ASP A 393 -35.01 -3.89 -34.10
N LYS A 394 -34.23 -4.28 -33.09
CA LYS A 394 -34.72 -4.53 -31.72
C LYS A 394 -34.68 -3.31 -30.81
N SER A 395 -33.86 -2.31 -31.12
CA SER A 395 -33.63 -1.17 -30.23
C SER A 395 -34.42 0.05 -30.67
N SER A 396 -35.26 0.57 -29.77
CA SER A 396 -35.96 1.86 -29.94
C SER A 396 -35.27 3.01 -29.21
N VAL A 397 -34.15 2.74 -28.52
CA VAL A 397 -33.41 3.73 -27.73
C VAL A 397 -32.08 4.05 -28.41
N LYS A 398 -31.52 5.21 -28.04
CA LYS A 398 -30.18 5.59 -28.50
C LYS A 398 -29.16 4.53 -28.08
N THR A 399 -28.44 3.98 -29.04
CA THR A 399 -27.60 2.78 -28.83
C THR A 399 -26.21 2.99 -29.42
N ALA A 400 -25.17 2.76 -28.62
CA ALA A 400 -23.80 2.65 -29.11
C ALA A 400 -23.41 1.17 -29.21
N VAL A 401 -22.76 0.78 -30.31
CA VAL A 401 -22.25 -0.56 -30.55
C VAL A 401 -20.77 -0.48 -30.84
N ILE A 402 -19.96 -1.15 -30.01
CA ILE A 402 -18.52 -1.26 -30.23
C ILE A 402 -18.24 -2.61 -30.89
N VAL A 403 -17.60 -2.57 -32.06
CA VAL A 403 -17.18 -3.76 -32.82
C VAL A 403 -15.65 -3.80 -32.83
N SER A 404 -15.08 -4.86 -32.25
CA SER A 404 -13.63 -5.06 -32.20
C SER A 404 -13.24 -6.32 -32.96
N ASP A 405 -12.19 -6.19 -33.76
CA ASP A 405 -11.51 -7.33 -34.37
C ASP A 405 -10.69 -8.10 -33.31
N GLY A 406 -10.60 -9.43 -33.42
CA GLY A 406 -9.83 -10.28 -32.51
C GLY A 406 -10.29 -10.31 -31.04
N LEU A 407 -11.48 -9.80 -30.72
CA LEU A 407 -11.98 -9.74 -29.33
C LEU A 407 -12.54 -11.10 -28.88
N ALA A 408 -11.73 -11.86 -28.16
CA ALA A 408 -12.13 -13.13 -27.58
C ALA A 408 -13.08 -12.95 -26.37
N TYR A 409 -13.89 -13.98 -26.07
CA TYR A 409 -14.94 -13.93 -25.05
C TYR A 409 -14.41 -13.67 -23.63
N GLU A 410 -13.24 -14.22 -23.30
CA GLU A 410 -12.62 -14.03 -21.99
C GLU A 410 -12.15 -12.58 -21.79
N ILE A 411 -11.69 -11.92 -22.86
CA ILE A 411 -11.32 -10.49 -22.84
C ILE A 411 -12.57 -9.63 -22.68
N ALA A 412 -13.63 -9.93 -23.44
CA ALA A 412 -14.92 -9.24 -23.31
C ALA A 412 -15.51 -9.39 -21.89
N SER A 413 -15.35 -10.56 -21.27
CA SER A 413 -15.77 -10.81 -19.89
C SER A 413 -15.01 -9.94 -18.89
N LYS A 414 -13.70 -9.75 -19.07
CA LYS A 414 -12.89 -8.85 -18.22
C LYS A 414 -13.26 -7.38 -18.39
N ILE A 415 -13.50 -6.93 -19.64
CA ILE A 415 -13.96 -5.56 -19.90
C ILE A 415 -15.27 -5.33 -19.14
N ALA A 416 -16.22 -6.27 -19.24
CA ALA A 416 -17.51 -6.17 -18.57
C ALA A 416 -17.41 -6.14 -17.02
N GLU A 417 -16.35 -6.73 -16.44
CA GLU A 417 -16.08 -6.68 -15.00
C GLU A 417 -15.50 -5.34 -14.55
N LYS A 418 -14.81 -4.60 -15.43
CA LYS A 418 -14.25 -3.27 -15.14
C LYS A 418 -15.25 -2.12 -15.30
N VAL A 419 -16.25 -2.29 -16.17
CA VAL A 419 -17.31 -1.27 -16.36
C VAL A 419 -18.17 -1.14 -15.10
N SER A 420 -18.44 0.08 -14.67
CA SER A 420 -19.23 0.44 -13.48
C SER A 420 -20.45 -0.46 -13.20
N SER A 421 -20.57 -0.92 -11.95
CA SER A 421 -21.69 -1.74 -11.46
C SER A 421 -23.05 -1.04 -11.45
N ARG A 422 -23.11 0.24 -11.82
CA ARG A 422 -24.35 1.04 -11.88
C ARG A 422 -25.20 0.69 -13.11
N VAL A 423 -24.64 -0.01 -14.09
CA VAL A 423 -25.33 -0.38 -15.33
C VAL A 423 -25.81 -1.83 -15.28
N LYS A 424 -27.00 -2.08 -15.84
CA LYS A 424 -27.54 -3.43 -15.98
C LYS A 424 -26.77 -4.18 -17.08
N LEU A 425 -25.83 -5.04 -16.67
CA LEU A 425 -25.07 -5.89 -17.57
C LEU A 425 -25.88 -7.11 -18.02
N THR A 426 -25.89 -7.40 -19.32
CA THR A 426 -26.38 -8.66 -19.89
C THR A 426 -25.26 -9.32 -20.69
N LYS A 427 -24.90 -10.56 -20.36
CA LYS A 427 -23.86 -11.33 -21.06
C LYS A 427 -24.52 -12.24 -22.11
N ASN A 428 -24.09 -12.10 -23.36
CA ASN A 428 -24.50 -12.95 -24.49
C ASN A 428 -23.26 -13.48 -25.22
N THR A 429 -23.46 -14.43 -26.12
CA THR A 429 -22.38 -15.14 -26.82
C THR A 429 -22.56 -15.03 -28.33
N VAL A 430 -21.48 -14.69 -29.03
CA VAL A 430 -21.45 -14.67 -30.50
C VAL A 430 -20.61 -15.85 -30.99
N LEU A 431 -21.22 -16.72 -31.78
CA LEU A 431 -20.58 -17.79 -32.52
C LEU A 431 -20.26 -17.26 -33.91
N ALA A 432 -18.97 -17.13 -34.19
CA ALA A 432 -18.39 -16.63 -35.43
C ALA A 432 -18.80 -17.46 -36.66
N ASP A 433 -18.71 -16.90 -37.85
CA ASP A 433 -18.83 -17.71 -39.07
C ASP A 433 -17.49 -18.40 -39.41
N ILE A 434 -17.55 -19.46 -40.21
CA ILE A 434 -16.41 -20.29 -40.60
C ILE A 434 -16.08 -20.03 -42.08
N PRO A 435 -14.82 -19.71 -42.44
CA PRO A 435 -13.64 -19.65 -41.59
C PRO A 435 -13.63 -18.41 -40.68
N SER A 436 -12.96 -18.54 -39.53
CA SER A 436 -12.83 -17.49 -38.50
C SER A 436 -11.81 -16.40 -38.90
N GLU A 437 -11.91 -15.90 -40.13
CA GLU A 437 -11.05 -14.85 -40.69
C GLU A 437 -11.71 -13.47 -40.55
N THR A 438 -10.89 -12.43 -40.39
CA THR A 438 -11.34 -11.03 -40.27
C THR A 438 -12.27 -10.61 -41.38
N GLU A 439 -11.91 -10.88 -42.64
CA GLU A 439 -12.72 -10.47 -43.80
C GLU A 439 -14.12 -11.09 -43.75
N ASN A 440 -14.19 -12.40 -43.49
CA ASN A 440 -15.45 -13.13 -43.41
C ASN A 440 -16.32 -12.62 -42.25
N ASN A 441 -15.77 -12.65 -41.03
CA ASN A 441 -16.53 -12.40 -39.81
C ASN A 441 -16.97 -10.94 -39.67
N MET A 442 -16.10 -9.99 -40.04
CA MET A 442 -16.49 -8.59 -40.05
C MET A 442 -17.54 -8.31 -41.13
N SER A 443 -17.58 -9.05 -42.23
CA SER A 443 -18.69 -8.95 -43.18
C SER A 443 -19.99 -9.50 -42.58
N ARG A 444 -19.96 -10.65 -41.90
CA ARG A 444 -21.15 -11.21 -41.24
C ARG A 444 -21.74 -10.27 -40.20
N ILE A 445 -20.91 -9.55 -39.44
CA ILE A 445 -21.41 -8.60 -38.43
C ILE A 445 -22.27 -7.49 -39.05
N TYR A 446 -21.83 -6.92 -40.18
CA TYR A 446 -22.46 -5.77 -40.83
C TYR A 446 -23.52 -6.14 -41.88
N MET A 447 -23.36 -7.28 -42.55
CA MET A 447 -24.14 -7.63 -43.74
C MET A 447 -25.04 -8.84 -43.49
N ALA A 448 -26.36 -8.61 -43.46
CA ALA A 448 -27.35 -9.65 -43.24
C ALA A 448 -27.57 -10.57 -44.46
N ASN A 449 -27.13 -10.14 -45.66
CA ASN A 449 -27.23 -10.92 -46.89
C ASN A 449 -26.19 -12.05 -47.02
N GLY A 450 -25.24 -12.12 -46.10
CA GLY A 450 -24.22 -13.14 -46.06
C GLY A 450 -23.14 -13.05 -47.15
N VAL A 451 -22.95 -11.87 -47.75
CA VAL A 451 -21.88 -11.61 -48.72
C VAL A 451 -20.58 -11.20 -48.00
N THR A 452 -19.46 -11.78 -48.42
CA THR A 452 -18.12 -11.37 -47.98
C THR A 452 -17.65 -10.16 -48.79
N GLU A 453 -17.22 -9.11 -48.10
CA GLU A 453 -16.79 -7.84 -48.68
C GLU A 453 -15.47 -7.42 -48.03
N LYS A 454 -14.48 -7.02 -48.82
CA LYS A 454 -13.15 -6.63 -48.37
C LYS A 454 -13.10 -5.24 -47.79
N VAL A 455 -13.81 -4.31 -48.42
CA VAL A 455 -13.73 -2.89 -48.12
C VAL A 455 -14.65 -2.56 -46.95
N HIS A 456 -14.07 -2.13 -45.83
CA HIS A 456 -14.83 -1.81 -44.63
C HIS A 456 -15.95 -0.78 -44.87
N GLY A 457 -15.68 0.30 -45.61
CA GLY A 457 -16.67 1.33 -45.92
C GLY A 457 -17.86 0.82 -46.75
N ASN A 458 -17.69 -0.23 -47.56
CA ASN A 458 -18.81 -0.85 -48.28
C ASN A 458 -19.76 -1.59 -47.32
N ARG A 459 -19.23 -2.17 -46.25
CA ARG A 459 -20.02 -2.84 -45.20
C ARG A 459 -20.87 -1.84 -44.42
N GLU A 460 -20.28 -0.70 -44.08
CA GLU A 460 -20.98 0.42 -43.42
C GLU A 460 -22.06 1.02 -44.33
N LYS A 461 -21.71 1.25 -45.61
CA LYS A 461 -22.64 1.72 -46.62
C LYS A 461 -23.84 0.78 -46.78
N TYR A 462 -23.60 -0.53 -46.85
CA TYR A 462 -24.68 -1.52 -46.90
C TYR A 462 -25.63 -1.37 -45.70
N LEU A 463 -25.09 -1.28 -44.48
CA LEU A 463 -25.91 -1.15 -43.27
C LEU A 463 -26.72 0.15 -43.27
N GLY A 464 -26.15 1.26 -43.74
CA GLY A 464 -26.86 2.53 -43.92
C GLY A 464 -27.98 2.44 -44.98
N GLU A 465 -27.72 1.79 -46.11
CA GLU A 465 -28.70 1.61 -47.19
C GLU A 465 -29.88 0.71 -46.79
N GLN A 466 -29.66 -0.27 -45.91
CA GLN A 466 -30.74 -1.11 -45.37
C GLN A 466 -31.63 -0.36 -44.36
N ASN A 467 -31.16 0.76 -43.80
CA ASN A 467 -31.84 1.50 -42.75
C ASN A 467 -31.99 3.00 -43.10
N PRO A 468 -32.66 3.35 -44.21
CA PRO A 468 -32.70 4.72 -44.72
C PRO A 468 -33.42 5.73 -43.79
N GLU A 469 -34.28 5.24 -42.91
CA GLU A 469 -35.04 6.06 -41.96
C GLU A 469 -34.35 6.20 -40.59
N ILE A 470 -33.22 5.54 -40.38
CA ILE A 470 -32.50 5.50 -39.10
C ILE A 470 -31.17 6.24 -39.26
N SER A 471 -30.91 7.20 -38.37
CA SER A 471 -29.62 7.89 -38.34
C SER A 471 -28.56 7.02 -37.65
N ILE A 472 -27.58 6.57 -38.43
CA ILE A 472 -26.45 5.74 -38.00
C ILE A 472 -25.15 6.51 -38.27
N ASP A 473 -24.35 6.73 -37.22
CA ASP A 473 -23.00 7.28 -37.33
C ASP A 473 -21.96 6.17 -37.19
N PHE A 474 -20.89 6.26 -37.98
CA PHE A 474 -19.75 5.35 -37.94
C PHE A 474 -18.50 6.12 -37.51
N VAL A 475 -17.76 5.59 -36.54
CA VAL A 475 -16.53 6.21 -36.02
C VAL A 475 -15.54 5.13 -35.62
N LYS A 476 -14.24 5.45 -35.62
CA LYS A 476 -13.27 4.60 -34.94
C LYS A 476 -13.30 4.89 -33.45
N LEU A 477 -13.15 3.86 -32.62
CA LEU A 477 -13.17 4.01 -31.16
C LEU A 477 -12.09 4.99 -30.66
N ASP A 478 -10.94 5.03 -31.33
CA ASP A 478 -9.78 5.89 -30.99
C ASP A 478 -9.95 7.35 -31.39
N GLU A 479 -10.85 7.61 -32.35
CA GLU A 479 -11.18 8.96 -32.83
C GLU A 479 -12.37 9.54 -32.05
N MET A 480 -12.86 8.81 -31.04
CA MET A 480 -14.05 9.16 -30.29
C MET A 480 -13.70 10.06 -29.09
N GLY A 481 -14.20 11.30 -29.14
CA GLY A 481 -14.10 12.31 -28.08
C GLY A 481 -15.41 12.47 -27.29
N GLU A 482 -15.45 13.46 -26.39
CA GLU A 482 -16.57 13.71 -25.46
C GLU A 482 -17.80 14.38 -26.11
N GLU A 483 -17.74 14.70 -27.41
CA GLU A 483 -18.82 15.40 -28.09
C GLU A 483 -20.06 14.53 -28.29
N ALA A 484 -21.22 15.03 -27.86
CA ALA A 484 -22.50 14.35 -28.02
C ALA A 484 -22.87 14.21 -29.51
N ARG A 485 -22.97 12.96 -29.98
CA ARG A 485 -23.41 12.64 -31.34
C ARG A 485 -24.94 12.63 -31.43
N PRO A 486 -25.56 13.24 -32.45
CA PRO A 486 -27.02 13.32 -32.56
C PRO A 486 -27.68 12.05 -33.10
N SER A 487 -26.92 11.12 -33.67
CA SER A 487 -27.45 9.90 -34.28
C SER A 487 -28.15 8.98 -33.29
N GLN A 488 -29.09 8.18 -33.79
CA GLN A 488 -29.80 7.18 -32.99
C GLN A 488 -28.87 5.99 -32.68
N PHE A 489 -28.07 5.58 -33.66
CA PHE A 489 -27.07 4.53 -33.50
C PHE A 489 -25.67 5.08 -33.76
N LEU A 490 -24.74 4.69 -32.90
CA LEU A 490 -23.32 4.96 -33.05
C LEU A 490 -22.57 3.62 -33.15
N ILE A 491 -21.89 3.37 -34.26
CA ILE A 491 -21.10 2.15 -34.47
C ILE A 491 -19.62 2.54 -34.39
N CYS A 492 -18.97 2.08 -33.32
CA CYS A 492 -17.57 2.33 -33.04
C CYS A 492 -16.72 1.11 -33.45
N THR A 493 -15.74 1.30 -34.34
CA THR A 493 -14.85 0.21 -34.77
C THR A 493 -13.49 0.29 -34.10
N TYR A 494 -12.96 -0.86 -33.69
CA TYR A 494 -11.62 -1.00 -33.14
C TYR A 494 -10.89 -2.16 -33.80
N LYS A 495 -9.64 -1.94 -34.24
CA LYS A 495 -8.87 -2.91 -35.03
C LYS A 495 -7.55 -3.31 -34.40
N ASP A 496 -7.16 -2.70 -33.29
CA ASP A 496 -5.77 -2.80 -32.84
C ASP A 496 -5.45 -4.13 -32.15
N ILE A 497 -6.42 -4.86 -31.58
CA ILE A 497 -6.13 -6.14 -30.88
C ILE A 497 -5.43 -7.13 -31.80
N ASP A 498 -5.98 -7.35 -32.98
CA ASP A 498 -5.45 -8.34 -33.92
C ASP A 498 -4.11 -7.88 -34.51
N VAL A 499 -4.04 -6.60 -34.91
CA VAL A 499 -2.80 -5.96 -35.42
C VAL A 499 -1.67 -6.00 -34.39
N MET A 500 -1.99 -5.80 -33.11
CA MET A 500 -1.02 -5.93 -32.01
C MET A 500 -0.56 -7.38 -31.87
N GLY A 501 -1.48 -8.34 -31.94
CA GLY A 501 -1.16 -9.77 -31.92
C GLY A 501 -0.20 -10.17 -33.03
N GLU A 502 -0.46 -9.75 -34.27
CA GLU A 502 0.38 -10.03 -35.43
C GLU A 502 1.78 -9.40 -35.33
N LYS A 503 1.86 -8.12 -34.94
CA LYS A 503 3.13 -7.38 -34.91
C LYS A 503 4.00 -7.70 -33.70
N LEU A 504 3.39 -7.88 -32.53
CA LEU A 504 4.10 -8.02 -31.26
C LEU A 504 4.18 -9.47 -30.77
N GLN A 505 3.43 -10.40 -31.38
CA GLN A 505 3.37 -11.81 -30.99
C GLN A 505 3.15 -11.96 -29.48
N HIS A 506 3.97 -12.75 -28.79
CA HIS A 506 3.85 -12.91 -27.34
C HIS A 506 4.07 -11.62 -26.53
N LYS A 507 4.72 -10.58 -27.10
CA LYS A 507 4.84 -9.27 -26.42
C LYS A 507 3.50 -8.52 -26.38
N ALA A 508 2.55 -8.84 -27.27
CA ALA A 508 1.20 -8.29 -27.23
C ALA A 508 0.50 -8.55 -25.90
N LEU A 509 0.88 -9.64 -25.21
CA LEU A 509 0.30 -10.02 -23.92
C LEU A 509 0.42 -8.94 -22.83
N LYS A 510 1.45 -8.10 -22.92
CA LYS A 510 1.68 -6.99 -21.98
C LYS A 510 0.71 -5.82 -22.16
N TYR A 511 0.13 -5.68 -23.35
CA TYR A 511 -0.77 -4.59 -23.69
C TYR A 511 -2.24 -4.94 -23.42
N PHE A 512 -2.59 -6.21 -23.19
CA PHE A 512 -3.97 -6.60 -22.91
C PHE A 512 -4.60 -5.90 -21.71
N PRO A 513 -3.92 -5.73 -20.55
CA PRO A 513 -4.48 -4.98 -19.43
C PRO A 513 -4.86 -3.54 -19.84
N GLU A 514 -3.96 -2.85 -20.54
CA GLU A 514 -4.17 -1.48 -21.04
C GLU A 514 -5.33 -1.42 -22.04
N THR A 515 -5.43 -2.41 -22.94
CA THR A 515 -6.56 -2.52 -23.87
C THR A 515 -7.89 -2.74 -23.12
N ILE A 516 -7.91 -3.60 -22.10
CA ILE A 516 -9.11 -3.85 -21.29
C ILE A 516 -9.54 -2.57 -20.56
N ASP A 517 -8.59 -1.84 -19.98
CA ASP A 517 -8.85 -0.54 -19.33
C ASP A 517 -9.39 0.49 -20.32
N TYR A 518 -8.78 0.57 -21.51
CA TYR A 518 -9.22 1.45 -22.58
C TYR A 518 -10.66 1.20 -23.02
N PHE A 519 -11.05 -0.06 -23.23
CA PHE A 519 -12.45 -0.40 -23.55
C PHE A 519 -13.40 -0.02 -22.43
N ALA A 520 -13.03 -0.31 -21.16
CA ALA A 520 -13.86 0.02 -20.02
C ALA A 520 -14.10 1.53 -19.92
N GLU A 521 -13.04 2.34 -20.05
CA GLU A 521 -13.11 3.80 -20.05
C GLU A 521 -14.01 4.33 -21.19
N LYS A 522 -13.82 3.83 -22.42
CA LYS A 522 -14.65 4.25 -23.56
C LYS A 522 -16.11 3.84 -23.42
N ILE A 523 -16.40 2.68 -22.83
CA ILE A 523 -17.77 2.25 -22.52
C ILE A 523 -18.39 3.18 -21.48
N GLU A 524 -17.67 3.53 -20.41
CA GLU A 524 -18.16 4.47 -19.40
C GLU A 524 -18.41 5.87 -19.97
N MET A 525 -17.53 6.35 -20.84
CA MET A 525 -17.72 7.62 -21.54
C MET A 525 -18.97 7.62 -22.45
N LEU A 526 -19.30 6.50 -23.08
CA LEU A 526 -20.52 6.36 -23.89
C LEU A 526 -21.81 6.23 -23.08
N LEU A 527 -21.69 5.87 -21.80
CA LEU A 527 -22.83 5.70 -20.87
C LEU A 527 -23.18 7.01 -20.13
N ASN A 528 -22.21 7.92 -19.99
CA ASN A 528 -22.38 9.25 -19.42
C ASN A 528 -22.93 10.23 -20.46
#